data_AF-A0A1S3Z8G7-F1
#
_entry.id   AF-A0A1S3Z8G7-F1
#
_cell.length_a   1.000
_cell.length_b   1.000
_cell.length_c   1.000
_cell.angle_alpha   90.00
_cell.angle_beta   90.00
_cell.angle_gamma   90.00
#
_symmetry.space_group_name_H-M   'P 1'
#
loop_
_entity.id
_entity.type
_entity.pdbx_description
1 polymer ?
#
loop_
_entity_poly.entity_id
_entity_poly.type
_entity_poly.pdbx_seq_one_letter_code
_entity_poly.pdbx_strand_id
1 'polypeptide(L)'
;MARVMILGAISLAILFMAITVSSSRSITITVSEEAENQQSRRCQQQIQQAQQLRSCQQYLRQRSQSSEEEEDQSRGDVQRCCQQLQQIQDPQCRCEGLRQVVQQEQQRGELQGRERQEMLQTAQNLPGLCRVSPQRCEIQTRSWF
;
A
#
# COMPACT_ATOMS: atom_id res chain seq x y z
N MET A 1 -32.35 -66.96 -5.47
CA MET A 1 -31.47 -67.00 -4.28
C MET A 1 -30.52 -68.19 -4.46
N ALA A 2 -29.38 -68.13 -5.14
CA ALA A 2 -28.12 -67.56 -4.65
C ALA A 2 -27.19 -67.13 -5.82
N ARG A 3 -27.76 -66.76 -6.97
CA ARG A 3 -27.02 -66.10 -8.08
C ARG A 3 -26.56 -64.67 -7.75
N VAL A 4 -26.74 -64.26 -6.50
CA VAL A 4 -26.23 -63.01 -5.91
C VAL A 4 -24.87 -63.20 -5.22
N MET A 5 -24.33 -64.42 -5.18
CA MET A 5 -23.06 -64.70 -4.48
C MET A 5 -21.77 -64.50 -5.30
N ILE A 6 -21.83 -64.05 -6.56
CA ILE A 6 -20.63 -63.78 -7.38
C ILE A 6 -20.58 -62.30 -7.84
N LEU A 7 -21.48 -61.46 -7.33
CA LEU A 7 -21.50 -60.01 -7.56
C LEU A 7 -21.18 -59.23 -6.27
N GLY A 8 -20.54 -59.88 -5.30
CA GLY A 8 -20.14 -59.26 -4.02
C GLY A 8 -18.66 -58.89 -3.92
N ALA A 9 -17.82 -59.32 -4.86
CA ALA A 9 -16.37 -59.13 -4.79
C ALA A 9 -15.78 -58.26 -5.92
N ILE A 10 -16.59 -57.84 -6.90
CA ILE A 10 -16.12 -57.02 -8.03
C ILE A 10 -16.58 -55.55 -7.92
N SER A 11 -17.45 -55.23 -6.95
CA SER A 11 -17.98 -53.88 -6.73
C SER A 11 -17.11 -52.98 -5.83
N LEU A 12 -15.92 -53.41 -5.43
CA LEU A 12 -14.96 -52.59 -4.67
C LEU A 12 -13.65 -52.29 -5.41
N ALA A 13 -13.63 -52.45 -6.74
CA ALA A 13 -12.45 -52.10 -7.56
C ALA A 13 -12.67 -50.90 -8.49
N ILE A 14 -13.82 -50.21 -8.40
CA ILE A 14 -14.18 -49.10 -9.32
C ILE A 14 -14.12 -47.72 -8.63
N LEU A 15 -13.65 -47.61 -7.38
CA LEU A 15 -13.60 -46.34 -6.63
C LEU A 15 -12.19 -45.79 -6.36
N PHE A 16 -11.16 -46.17 -7.13
CA PHE A 16 -9.80 -45.66 -6.95
C PHE A 16 -9.05 -45.27 -8.23
N MET A 17 -9.75 -44.91 -9.32
CA MET A 17 -9.12 -44.28 -10.50
C MET A 17 -9.82 -42.97 -10.87
N ALA A 18 -9.82 -42.02 -9.94
CA ALA A 18 -10.09 -40.60 -10.23
C ALA A 18 -8.93 -39.72 -9.77
N ILE A 19 -7.69 -40.21 -9.90
CA ILE A 19 -6.49 -39.44 -9.58
C ILE A 19 -5.54 -39.64 -10.76
N THR A 20 -4.98 -38.53 -11.25
CA THR A 20 -4.13 -38.39 -12.44
C THR A 20 -4.85 -38.29 -13.79
N VAL A 21 -5.91 -37.48 -13.88
CA VAL A 21 -5.81 -36.45 -14.92
C VAL A 21 -4.87 -35.44 -14.31
N SER A 22 -3.60 -35.53 -14.70
CA SER A 22 -2.62 -34.48 -14.55
C SER A 22 -3.11 -33.29 -15.36
N SER A 23 -4.17 -32.64 -14.86
CA SER A 23 -4.30 -31.22 -14.99
C SER A 23 -2.98 -30.74 -14.47
N SER A 24 -2.14 -30.29 -15.39
CA SER A 24 -1.23 -29.19 -15.16
C SER A 24 -2.07 -28.07 -14.55
N ARG A 25 -2.42 -28.23 -13.27
CA ARG A 25 -2.56 -27.17 -12.32
C ARG A 25 -1.16 -26.60 -12.29
N SER A 26 -0.88 -25.77 -13.28
CA SER A 26 -0.05 -24.60 -13.10
C SER A 26 -0.54 -24.03 -11.79
N ILE A 27 0.21 -24.31 -10.74
CA ILE A 27 0.14 -23.58 -9.48
C ILE A 27 0.69 -22.21 -9.89
N THR A 28 -0.12 -21.43 -10.60
CA THR A 28 0.12 -20.02 -10.83
C THR A 28 -0.28 -19.39 -9.52
N ILE A 29 0.72 -19.38 -8.66
CA ILE A 29 0.71 -18.85 -7.33
C ILE A 29 -0.05 -17.52 -7.28
N THR A 30 -1.18 -17.54 -6.59
CA THR A 30 -1.97 -16.44 -6.06
C THR A 30 -1.26 -15.68 -4.92
N VAL A 31 0.06 -15.84 -4.76
CA VAL A 31 0.83 -15.18 -3.67
C VAL A 31 0.95 -13.68 -3.88
N SER A 32 0.77 -13.15 -5.10
CA SER A 32 0.87 -11.70 -5.31
C SER A 32 -0.22 -10.94 -4.56
N GLU A 33 -1.49 -11.35 -4.69
CA GLU A 33 -2.61 -10.59 -4.11
C GLU A 33 -2.68 -10.74 -2.58
N GLU A 34 -2.37 -11.94 -2.06
CA GLU A 34 -2.38 -12.18 -0.62
C GLU A 34 -1.20 -11.51 0.09
N ALA A 35 0.00 -11.53 -0.51
CA ALA A 35 1.18 -10.86 0.05
C ALA A 35 1.04 -9.34 0.01
N GLU A 36 0.53 -8.76 -1.09
CA GLU A 36 0.26 -7.33 -1.19
C GLU A 36 -0.79 -6.87 -0.17
N ASN A 37 -1.87 -7.64 0.01
CA ASN A 37 -2.92 -7.34 0.99
C ASN A 37 -2.38 -7.42 2.44
N GLN A 38 -1.53 -8.40 2.74
CA GLN A 38 -0.88 -8.49 4.05
C GLN A 38 0.12 -7.36 4.29
N GLN A 39 0.87 -6.94 3.27
CA GLN A 39 1.81 -5.82 3.37
C GLN A 39 1.07 -4.50 3.60
N SER A 40 0.03 -4.21 2.83
CA SER A 40 -0.76 -2.98 3.01
C SER A 40 -1.41 -2.92 4.40
N ARG A 41 -1.92 -4.04 4.93
CA ARG A 41 -2.44 -4.09 6.31
C ARG A 41 -1.36 -3.76 7.36
N ARG A 42 -0.14 -4.27 7.19
CA ARG A 42 1.00 -3.95 8.08
C ARG A 42 1.36 -2.48 8.01
N CYS A 43 1.40 -1.90 6.82
CA CYS A 43 1.67 -0.47 6.66
C CYS A 43 0.57 0.36 7.29
N GLN A 44 -0.70 0.00 7.10
CA GLN A 44 -1.83 0.70 7.69
C GLN A 44 -1.74 0.76 9.22
N GLN A 45 -1.31 -0.31 9.89
CA GLN A 45 -1.11 -0.32 11.33
C GLN A 45 -0.02 0.66 11.78
N GLN A 46 1.14 0.66 11.10
CA GLN A 46 2.23 1.58 11.43
C GLN A 46 1.84 3.05 11.17
N ILE A 47 1.13 3.30 10.06
CA ILE A 47 0.64 4.63 9.70
C ILE A 47 -0.35 5.13 10.76
N GLN A 48 -1.26 4.28 11.26
CA GLN A 48 -2.18 4.62 12.34
C GLN A 48 -1.43 4.99 13.63
N GLN A 49 -0.39 4.24 13.99
CA GLN A 49 0.45 4.53 15.15
C GLN A 49 1.20 5.86 15.00
N ALA A 50 1.65 6.18 13.79
CA ALA A 50 2.23 7.45 13.41
C ALA A 50 1.19 8.59 13.23
N GLN A 51 0.05 8.49 13.93
CA GLN A 51 -1.03 9.48 13.92
C GLN A 51 -1.60 9.77 12.52
N GLN A 52 -1.57 8.78 11.63
CA GLN A 52 -2.00 8.87 10.24
C GLN A 52 -1.26 9.95 9.44
N LEU A 53 -0.02 10.28 9.83
CA LEU A 53 0.81 11.29 9.16
C LEU A 53 0.11 12.66 9.02
N ARG A 54 -0.78 13.01 9.96
CA ARG A 54 -1.57 14.26 9.92
C ARG A 54 -0.71 15.53 9.81
N SER A 55 0.47 15.56 10.44
CA SER A 55 1.38 16.70 10.32
C SER A 55 2.03 16.75 8.96
N CYS A 56 2.28 15.61 8.32
CA CYS A 56 2.73 15.59 6.92
C CYS A 56 1.65 16.07 5.96
N GLN A 57 0.40 15.68 6.19
CA GLN A 57 -0.73 16.21 5.42
C GLN A 57 -0.82 17.74 5.53
N GLN A 58 -0.74 18.29 6.74
CA GLN A 58 -0.75 19.73 6.97
C GLN A 58 0.43 20.43 6.27
N TYR A 59 1.65 19.93 6.48
CA TYR A 59 2.86 20.49 5.87
C TYR A 59 2.79 20.47 4.33
N LEU A 60 2.37 19.35 3.75
CA LEU A 60 2.26 19.21 2.30
C LEU A 60 1.23 20.16 1.71
N ARG A 61 0.08 20.33 2.37
CA ARG A 61 -0.96 21.28 1.96
C ARG A 61 -0.44 22.71 2.02
N GLN A 62 0.14 23.10 3.15
CA GLN A 62 0.68 24.44 3.33
C GLN A 62 1.75 24.74 2.29
N ARG A 63 2.75 23.87 2.12
CA ARG A 63 3.84 24.08 1.16
C ARG A 63 3.37 24.15 -0.29
N SER A 64 2.27 23.47 -0.62
CA SER A 64 1.68 23.49 -1.97
C SER A 64 0.82 24.72 -2.29
N GLN A 65 0.39 25.45 -1.25
CA GLN A 65 -0.48 26.64 -1.38
C GLN A 65 0.25 27.94 -1.00
N SER A 66 1.34 27.83 -0.24
CA SER A 66 2.11 28.96 0.27
C SER A 66 2.97 29.61 -0.82
N SER A 67 3.05 30.94 -0.78
CA SER A 67 4.06 31.71 -1.50
C SER A 67 5.39 31.66 -0.75
N GLU A 68 6.50 32.01 -1.40
CA GLU A 68 7.88 31.91 -0.85
C GLU A 68 8.12 32.70 0.46
N GLU A 69 7.18 33.56 0.88
CA GLU A 69 7.29 34.43 2.06
C GLU A 69 6.89 33.77 3.40
N GLU A 70 6.33 32.56 3.39
CA GLU A 70 5.80 31.85 4.59
C GLU A 70 6.72 30.72 5.13
N GLU A 71 8.03 30.81 4.91
CA GLU A 71 8.97 29.73 5.25
C GLU A 71 9.15 29.48 6.75
N ASP A 72 9.02 30.51 7.61
CA ASP A 72 9.30 30.34 9.04
C ASP A 72 8.24 29.49 9.77
N GLN A 73 6.96 29.60 9.38
CA GLN A 73 5.90 28.73 9.93
C GLN A 73 6.05 27.28 9.42
N SER A 74 6.52 27.13 8.19
CA SER A 74 6.72 25.83 7.53
C SER A 74 7.76 24.93 8.24
N ARG A 75 8.71 25.53 8.99
CA ARG A 75 9.77 24.80 9.71
C ARG A 75 9.26 23.97 10.88
N GLY A 76 8.28 24.48 11.64
CA GLY A 76 7.68 23.73 12.75
C GLY A 76 6.85 22.54 12.26
N ASP A 77 6.19 22.71 11.12
CA ASP A 77 5.28 21.73 10.54
C ASP A 77 6.03 20.58 9.89
N VAL A 78 7.14 20.86 9.19
CA VAL A 78 7.99 19.81 8.64
C VAL A 78 8.65 18.96 9.74
N GLN A 79 9.05 19.56 10.86
CA GLN A 79 9.68 18.80 11.94
C GLN A 79 8.71 17.80 12.58
N ARG A 80 7.46 18.21 12.84
CA ARG A 80 6.41 17.29 13.34
C ARG A 80 6.06 16.21 12.32
N CYS A 81 6.00 16.57 11.04
CA CYS A 81 5.85 15.58 9.97
C CYS A 81 6.99 14.56 9.98
N CYS A 82 8.24 15.00 10.04
CA CYS A 82 9.40 14.10 10.08
C CYS A 82 9.37 13.18 11.30
N GLN A 83 8.94 13.66 12.47
CA GLN A 83 8.75 12.83 13.65
C GLN A 83 7.71 11.72 13.43
N GLN A 84 6.58 12.02 12.78
CA GLN A 84 5.58 11.01 12.43
C GLN A 84 6.14 10.01 11.41
N LEU A 85 6.83 10.49 10.38
CA LEU A 85 7.41 9.62 9.34
C LEU A 85 8.50 8.69 9.91
N GLN A 86 9.28 9.16 10.89
CA GLN A 86 10.30 8.37 11.59
C GLN A 86 9.69 7.26 12.48
N GLN A 87 8.46 7.42 12.97
CA GLN A 87 7.77 6.39 13.76
C GLN A 87 7.39 5.16 12.91
N ILE A 88 7.27 5.34 11.59
CA ILE A 88 7.07 4.22 10.67
C ILE A 88 8.42 3.53 10.48
N GLN A 89 8.49 2.27 10.90
CA GLN A 89 9.72 1.49 10.93
C GLN A 89 10.07 0.94 9.55
N ASP A 90 9.06 0.50 8.81
CA ASP A 90 9.23 -0.09 7.48
C ASP A 90 9.42 1.01 6.40
N PRO A 91 10.55 0.99 5.66
CA PRO A 91 10.80 1.91 4.57
C PRO A 91 9.71 1.94 3.48
N GLN A 92 9.10 0.79 3.17
CA GLN A 92 8.01 0.72 2.18
C GLN A 92 6.75 1.42 2.71
N CYS A 93 6.44 1.22 4.00
CA CYS A 93 5.26 1.82 4.63
C CYS A 93 5.36 3.34 4.76
N ARG A 94 6.58 3.90 4.83
CA ARG A 94 6.78 5.36 4.75
C ARG A 94 6.27 5.91 3.42
N CYS A 95 6.65 5.28 2.31
CA CYS A 95 6.19 5.68 0.98
C CYS A 95 4.70 5.41 0.77
N GLU A 96 4.18 4.29 1.29
CA GLU A 96 2.74 4.01 1.23
C GLU A 96 1.93 5.07 2.00
N GLY A 97 2.38 5.45 3.20
CA GLY A 97 1.73 6.49 3.99
C GLY A 97 1.73 7.85 3.29
N LEU A 98 2.86 8.26 2.73
CA LEU A 98 2.93 9.51 1.96
C LEU A 98 2.06 9.47 0.70
N ARG A 99 2.00 8.32 0.01
CA ARG A 99 1.08 8.11 -1.12
C ARG A 99 -0.38 8.25 -0.68
N GLN A 100 -0.77 7.70 0.47
CA GLN A 100 -2.14 7.84 0.99
C GLN A 100 -2.49 9.30 1.28
N VAL A 101 -1.57 10.08 1.87
CA VAL A 101 -1.76 11.50 2.15
C VAL A 101 -2.00 12.28 0.84
N VAL A 102 -1.15 12.11 -0.17
CA VAL A 102 -1.31 12.77 -1.47
C VAL A 102 -2.63 12.38 -2.14
N GLN A 103 -3.00 11.10 -2.09
CA GLN A 103 -4.25 10.63 -2.68
C GLN A 103 -5.48 11.21 -1.97
N GLN A 104 -5.44 11.33 -0.65
CA GLN A 104 -6.53 11.93 0.13
C GLN A 104 -6.75 13.40 -0.23
N GLU A 105 -5.66 14.18 -0.33
CA GLU A 105 -5.76 15.60 -0.69
C GLU A 105 -6.21 15.79 -2.15
N GLN A 106 -5.79 14.92 -3.07
CA GLN A 106 -6.29 14.93 -4.44
C GLN A 106 -7.78 14.62 -4.52
N GLN A 107 -8.28 13.68 -3.73
CA GLN A 107 -9.70 13.32 -3.68
C GLN A 107 -10.56 14.44 -3.06
N ARG A 108 -10.01 15.26 -2.17
CA ARG A 108 -10.70 16.44 -1.63
C ARG A 108 -10.96 17.51 -2.67
N GLY A 109 -10.16 17.57 -3.73
CA GLY A 109 -10.36 18.51 -4.84
C GLY A 109 -10.04 19.98 -4.52
N GLU A 110 -9.42 20.25 -3.37
CA GLU A 110 -9.08 21.61 -2.94
C GLU A 110 -7.85 22.19 -3.67
N LEU A 111 -7.03 21.33 -4.30
CA LEU A 111 -5.77 21.71 -4.94
C LEU A 111 -5.90 21.76 -6.47
N GLN A 112 -5.37 22.82 -7.06
CA GLN A 112 -5.31 23.02 -8.52
C GLN A 112 -4.11 22.30 -9.15
N GLY A 113 -4.06 22.23 -10.48
CA GLY A 113 -3.06 21.43 -11.23
C GLY A 113 -1.61 21.64 -10.77
N ARG A 114 -1.19 22.91 -10.59
CA ARG A 114 0.17 23.24 -10.13
C ARG A 114 0.39 22.86 -8.67
N GLU A 115 -0.52 23.23 -7.78
CA GLU A 115 -0.43 22.92 -6.34
C GLU A 115 -0.41 21.41 -6.10
N ARG A 116 -1.21 20.63 -6.85
CA ARG A 116 -1.18 19.15 -6.81
C ARG A 116 0.18 18.60 -7.22
N GLN A 117 0.80 19.16 -8.24
CA GLN A 117 2.12 18.74 -8.70
C GLN A 117 3.21 19.10 -7.68
N GLU A 118 3.15 20.29 -7.08
CA GLU A 118 4.07 20.73 -6.04
C GLU A 118 3.93 19.88 -4.76
N MET A 119 2.70 19.57 -4.34
CA MET A 119 2.44 18.63 -3.25
C MET A 119 3.05 17.26 -3.53
N LEU A 120 2.83 16.72 -4.73
CA LEU A 120 3.35 15.41 -5.13
C LEU A 120 4.89 15.39 -5.09
N GLN A 121 5.55 16.41 -5.65
CA GLN A 121 7.01 16.51 -5.64
C GLN A 121 7.56 16.65 -4.21
N THR A 122 6.92 17.47 -3.39
CA THR A 122 7.32 17.65 -1.99
C THR A 122 7.19 16.34 -1.22
N ALA A 123 6.09 15.61 -1.39
CA ALA A 123 5.88 14.31 -0.76
C ALA A 123 6.92 13.26 -1.18
N GLN A 124 7.32 13.23 -2.47
CA GLN A 124 8.35 12.31 -2.94
C GLN A 124 9.71 12.55 -2.28
N ASN A 125 10.08 13.82 -2.06
CA ASN A 125 11.37 14.22 -1.51
C ASN A 125 11.39 14.33 0.03
N LEU A 126 10.21 14.30 0.65
CA LEU A 126 10.03 14.42 2.09
C LEU A 126 10.88 13.42 2.91
N PRO A 127 11.01 12.13 2.53
CA PRO A 127 11.87 11.22 3.27
C PRO A 127 13.33 11.66 3.34
N GLY A 128 13.88 12.21 2.26
CA GLY A 128 15.24 12.75 2.21
C GLY A 128 15.39 14.00 3.06
N LEU A 129 14.37 14.89 3.03
CA LEU A 129 14.29 16.05 3.92
C LEU A 129 14.31 15.64 5.39
N CYS A 130 13.60 14.56 5.73
CA CYS A 130 13.55 13.97 7.07
C CYS A 130 14.74 13.04 7.39
N ARG A 131 15.67 12.85 6.44
CA ARG A 131 16.83 11.95 6.52
C ARG A 131 16.47 10.51 6.89
N VAL A 132 15.36 10.01 6.36
CA VAL A 132 14.88 8.63 6.54
C VAL A 132 14.97 7.83 5.25
N SER A 133 15.10 6.50 5.34
CA SER A 133 15.13 5.61 4.18
C SER A 133 13.71 5.20 3.74
N PRO A 134 13.42 5.08 2.44
CA PRO A 134 14.26 5.52 1.32
C PRO A 134 14.32 7.06 1.27
N GLN A 135 15.38 7.66 0.73
CA GLN A 135 15.50 9.14 0.65
C GLN A 135 14.51 9.78 -0.33
N ARG A 136 13.91 8.98 -1.22
CA ARG A 136 12.89 9.41 -2.16
C ARG A 136 11.87 8.29 -2.34
N CYS A 137 10.60 8.67 -2.45
CA CYS A 137 9.52 7.75 -2.80
C CYS A 137 9.08 7.97 -4.25
N GLU A 138 8.77 6.89 -4.96
CA GLU A 138 8.09 6.96 -6.26
C GLU A 138 6.58 6.89 -6.01
N ILE A 139 5.93 8.05 -6.00
CA ILE A 139 4.49 8.15 -5.80
C ILE A 139 3.83 8.29 -7.17
N GLN A 140 3.25 7.19 -7.65
CA GLN A 140 2.43 7.22 -8.86
C GLN A 140 1.00 7.57 -8.48
N THR A 141 0.60 8.80 -8.75
CA THR A 141 -0.81 9.18 -8.76
C THR A 141 -1.37 8.67 -10.07
N ARG A 142 -2.25 7.66 -10.04
CA ARG A 142 -2.95 7.23 -11.25
C ARG A 142 -3.64 8.47 -11.82
N SER A 143 -3.11 9.00 -12.92
CA SER A 143 -3.73 10.08 -13.67
C SER A 143 -5.03 9.51 -14.23
N TRP A 144 -6.15 9.75 -13.56
CA TRP A 144 -7.45 9.65 -14.20
C TRP A 144 -7.52 10.81 -15.20
N PHE A 145 -7.20 10.49 -16.45
CA PHE A 145 -7.70 11.22 -17.62
C PHE A 145 -9.13 10.77 -17.89
#